data_AF-A0AAV2CCV8-F1
#
_entry.id   AF-A0AAV2CCV8-F1
#
_cell.length_a   1.000
_cell.length_b   1.000
_cell.length_c   1.000
_cell.angle_alpha   90.00
_cell.angle_beta   90.00
_cell.angle_gamma   90.00
#
_symmetry.space_group_name_H-M   'P 1'
#
loop_
_entity.id
_entity.type
_entity.pdbx_description
1 polymer ?
#
loop_
_entity_poly.entity_id
_entity_poly.type
_entity_poly.pdbx_seq_one_letter_code
_entity_poly.pdbx_strand_id
1 'polypeptide(L)' 'MHSPENQNTELHLDHEDPDTIDRLIADGEAQYNKWRHPDPYIVPWAPGGSKFTRNPTPPEGVSPFVT' A
#
# COMPACT_ATOMS: atom_id res chain seq x y z
N MET A 1 6.69 19.15 -13.24
CA MET A 1 7.43 18.65 -12.07
C MET A 1 7.58 17.16 -12.28
N HIS A 2 8.71 16.73 -12.82
CA HIS A 2 9.02 15.31 -13.00
C HIS A 2 9.67 14.83 -11.71
N SER A 3 9.02 13.92 -11.00
CA SER A 3 9.54 13.37 -9.74
C SER A 3 10.63 12.34 -10.09
N PRO A 4 11.89 12.56 -9.70
CA PRO A 4 13.02 11.73 -10.13
C PRO A 4 12.92 10.26 -9.67
N GLU A 5 12.06 9.94 -8.71
CA GLU A 5 11.83 8.58 -8.22
C GLU A 5 11.06 7.66 -9.19
N ASN A 6 10.30 8.23 -10.14
CA ASN A 6 9.49 7.45 -11.08
C ASN A 6 10.18 7.20 -12.43
N GLN A 7 11.44 7.60 -12.58
CA GLN A 7 12.18 7.48 -13.84
C GLN A 7 12.21 6.04 -14.36
N ASN A 8 12.31 5.05 -13.45
CA ASN A 8 12.35 3.65 -13.85
C ASN A 8 11.01 3.14 -14.41
N THR A 9 9.86 3.64 -13.98
CA THR A 9 8.57 3.17 -14.52
C THR A 9 8.23 3.86 -15.84
N GLU A 10 8.63 5.12 -15.99
CA GLU A 10 8.43 5.89 -17.21
C GLU A 10 9.27 5.40 -18.39
N LEU A 11 10.46 4.84 -18.13
CA LEU A 11 11.36 4.29 -19.15
C LEU A 11 10.85 2.99 -19.82
N HIS A 12 9.90 2.28 -19.20
CA HIS A 12 9.39 0.99 -19.67
C HIS A 12 7.91 1.07 -20.12
N LEU A 13 7.40 2.29 -20.35
CA LEU A 13 5.99 2.55 -20.61
C LEU A 13 5.53 2.11 -22.02
N ASP A 14 6.46 2.00 -22.97
CA ASP A 14 6.20 1.79 -24.40
C ASP A 14 6.26 0.33 -24.86
N HIS A 15 6.39 -0.63 -23.94
CA HIS A 15 6.37 -2.05 -24.27
C HIS A 15 4.93 -2.54 -24.52
N GLU A 16 4.68 -3.14 -25.69
CA GLU A 16 3.38 -3.73 -26.06
C GLU A 16 3.37 -5.27 -25.96
N ASP A 17 4.54 -5.89 -25.78
CA ASP A 17 4.69 -7.34 -25.67
C ASP A 17 4.33 -7.83 -24.24
N PRO A 18 3.28 -8.64 -24.08
CA PRO A 18 2.79 -9.04 -22.76
C PRO A 18 3.78 -9.90 -21.97
N ASP A 19 4.52 -10.79 -22.63
CA ASP A 19 5.52 -11.64 -21.97
C ASP A 19 6.68 -10.81 -21.40
N THR A 20 7.04 -9.72 -22.09
CA THR A 20 8.05 -8.77 -21.66
C THR A 20 7.58 -7.95 -20.46
N ILE A 21 6.32 -7.50 -20.47
CA ILE A 21 5.70 -6.77 -19.36
C ILE A 21 5.67 -7.64 -18.10
N ASP A 22 5.25 -8.91 -18.22
CA ASP A 22 5.16 -9.82 -17.07
C ASP A 22 6.53 -10.05 -16.40
N ARG A 23 7.59 -10.17 -17.20
CA ARG A 23 8.96 -10.27 -16.65
C ARG A 23 9.40 -8.99 -15.95
N LEU A 24 9.06 -7.82 -16.48
CA LEU A 24 9.42 -6.53 -15.89
C LEU A 24 8.70 -6.31 -14.56
N ILE A 25 7.42 -6.71 -14.46
CA ILE A 25 6.66 -6.67 -13.20
C ILE A 25 7.32 -7.58 -12.17
N ALA A 26 7.65 -8.83 -12.55
CA ALA A 26 8.28 -9.79 -11.64
C ALA A 26 9.63 -9.30 -11.10
N ASP A 27 10.46 -8.68 -11.96
CA ASP A 27 11.75 -8.11 -11.53
C ASP A 27 11.54 -6.89 -10.61
N GLY A 28 10.55 -6.05 -10.90
CA GLY A 28 10.16 -4.92 -10.05
C GLY A 28 9.70 -5.35 -8.66
N GLU A 29 8.88 -6.39 -8.57
CA GLU A 29 8.44 -6.98 -7.29
C GLU A 29 9.59 -7.62 -6.51
N ALA A 30 10.53 -8.29 -7.19
CA ALA A 30 11.72 -8.86 -6.55
C ALA A 30 12.61 -7.78 -5.92
N GLN A 31 12.83 -6.68 -6.62
CA GLN A 31 13.59 -5.54 -6.09
C GLN A 31 12.84 -4.84 -4.96
N TYR A 32 11.53 -4.65 -5.09
CA TYR A 32 10.71 -4.10 -4.01
C TYR A 32 10.80 -4.95 -2.74
N ASN A 33 10.70 -6.28 -2.88
CA ASN A 33 10.80 -7.22 -1.76
C ASN A 33 12.18 -7.20 -1.08
N LYS A 34 13.26 -7.03 -1.85
CA LYS A 34 14.62 -6.92 -1.31
C LYS A 34 14.83 -5.67 -0.45
N TRP A 35 14.20 -4.56 -0.82
CA TRP A 35 14.40 -3.26 -0.18
C TRP A 35 13.20 -2.81 0.67
N ARG A 36 12.38 -3.75 1.12
CA ARG A 36 11.27 -3.46 2.05
C ARG A 36 11.82 -2.89 3.34
N HIS A 37 11.24 -1.78 3.79
CA HIS A 37 11.51 -1.27 5.13
C HIS A 37 10.89 -2.22 6.17
N PRO A 38 11.61 -2.58 7.25
CA PRO A 38 11.13 -3.50 8.28
C PRO A 38 9.93 -2.96 9.08
N ASP A 39 9.75 -1.65 9.13
CA ASP A 39 8.59 -0.98 9.76
C ASP A 39 8.00 0.06 8.78
N PRO A 40 7.17 -0.36 7.81
CA PRO A 40 6.65 0.56 6.81
C PRO A 40 5.79 1.64 7.48
N TYR A 41 5.83 2.85 6.95
CA TYR A 41 4.94 3.91 7.44
C TYR A 41 3.48 3.52 7.21
N ILE A 42 2.78 3.15 8.28
CA ILE A 42 1.36 2.83 8.27
C ILE A 42 0.59 4.03 8.80
N VAL A 43 -0.37 4.52 8.02
CA VAL A 43 -1.21 5.63 8.44
C VAL A 43 -1.96 5.27 9.72
N PRO A 44 -2.11 6.20 10.69
CA PRO A 44 -2.54 5.85 12.05
C PRO A 44 -3.87 5.11 12.17
N TRP A 45 -4.79 5.27 11.23
CA TRP A 45 -6.13 4.66 11.25
C TRP A 45 -6.27 3.42 10.36
N ALA A 46 -5.25 3.05 9.59
CA ALA A 46 -5.27 1.82 8.79
C ALA A 46 -4.93 0.60 9.67
N PRO A 47 -5.27 -0.63 9.25
CA PRO A 47 -4.84 -1.84 9.94
C PRO A 47 -3.31 -1.85 10.13
N GLY A 48 -2.86 -1.99 11.38
CA GLY A 48 -1.43 -1.88 11.76
C GLY A 48 -0.98 -0.46 12.18
N GLY A 49 -1.85 0.54 12.08
CA GLY A 49 -1.60 1.91 12.55
C GLY A 49 -1.89 2.09 14.04
N SER A 50 -1.21 3.05 14.67
CA SER A 50 -1.26 3.30 16.12
C SER A 50 -2.63 3.69 16.69
N LYS A 51 -3.60 4.07 15.85
CA LYS A 51 -4.95 4.48 16.22
C LYS A 51 -6.06 3.60 15.64
N PHE A 52 -5.73 2.47 15.00
CA PHE A 52 -6.68 1.60 14.30
C PHE A 52 -7.87 1.16 15.17
N THR A 53 -7.63 0.75 16.42
CA THR A 53 -8.66 0.30 17.37
C THR A 53 -9.03 1.34 18.42
N ARG A 54 -8.70 2.62 18.21
CA ARG A 54 -8.86 3.65 19.25
C ARG A 54 -10.31 4.05 19.50
N ASN A 55 -11.21 3.85 18.52
CA ASN A 55 -12.64 4.14 18.65
C ASN A 55 -13.46 3.12 17.82
N PRO A 56 -13.63 1.87 18.29
CA PRO A 56 -14.47 0.90 17.60
C PRO A 56 -15.92 1.38 17.58
N THR A 57 -16.65 1.06 16.50
CA THR A 57 -18.09 1.31 16.44
C THR A 57 -18.77 0.55 17.58
N PRO A 58 -19.73 1.18 18.30
CA PRO A 58 -20.48 0.50 19.35
C PRO A 58 -21.12 -0.80 18.83
N PRO A 59 -21.20 -1.85 19.66
CA PRO A 59 -21.89 -3.08 19.28
C PRO A 59 -23.34 -2.79 18.89
N GLU A 60 -23.83 -3.44 17.84
CA GLU A 60 -25.24 -3.33 17.45
C GLU A 60 -26.14 -3.83 18.60
N GLY A 61 -27.13 -3.04 18.99
CA GLY A 61 -28.11 -3.39 20.03
C GLY A 61 -27.88 -2.80 21.42
N VAL A 62 -26.78 -2.06 21.65
CA VAL A 62 -26.59 -1.31 22.92
C VAL A 62 -27.09 0.12 22.74
N SER A 63 -28.28 0.44 23.24
CA SER A 63 -28.73 1.83 23.35
C SER A 63 -27.83 2.56 24.34
N PRO A 64 -27.22 3.72 23.99
CA PRO A 64 -26.47 4.54 24.94
C PRO A 64 -27.39 5.22 25.98
N PHE A 65 -28.71 5.12 25.80
CA PHE A 65 -29.71 5.62 26.73
C PHE A 65 -30.46 4.43 27.34
N VAL A 66 -30.16 4.17 28.61
CA VAL A 66 -31.02 3.39 29.49
C VAL A 66 -32.06 4.38 30.05
N THR A 67 -33.34 4.16 29.73
CA THR A 67 -34.51 4.71 30.46
C THR A 67 -35.02 3.69 31.45
#